data_AF-A0A1V5PH81-F1
#
_entry.id   AF-A0A1V5PH81-F1
#
_cell.length_a   1.000
_cell.length_b   1.000
_cell.length_c   1.000
_cell.angle_alpha   90.00
_cell.angle_beta   90.00
_cell.angle_gamma   90.00
#
_symmetry.space_group_name_H-M   'P 1'
#
loop_
_entity.id
_entity.type
_entity.pdbx_description
1 polymer ?
#
loop_
_entity_poly.entity_id
_entity_poly.type
_entity_poly.pdbx_seq_one_letter_code
_entity_poly.pdbx_strand_id
1 'polypeptide(L)'
;MAVWNLQTALEILDWLKVQAPTRAAELEGALDLTPSRLEHWRDVIARMVVPHDPETGLIEQFDGFWSLKSVNLADYEPRTKSLQFLLGIEETQGYQILKQPDVLMLLYLLESEYDTETIKRNWDYYTPRTDLTYGSSLGPGIQAALAARQGDVEAAYGHFIHSARTDLQDVRGNSHEGIHAATAGGVWQAVIFGFGGIRITEAGLTATPRLPQGWTRLRFRLHYHGKPVDFDLRP
;
A
#
# COMPACT_ATOMS: atom_id res chain seq x y z
N MET A 1 -3.18 3.40 9.92
CA MET A 1 -4.53 3.72 9.38
C MET A 1 -5.51 4.29 10.40
N ALA A 2 -5.74 3.66 11.57
CA ALA A 2 -6.72 4.17 12.55
C ALA A 2 -6.39 5.60 13.05
N VAL A 3 -5.11 5.84 13.38
CA VAL A 3 -4.60 7.18 13.76
C VAL A 3 -4.87 8.21 12.66
N TRP A 4 -4.43 7.93 11.44
CA TRP A 4 -4.67 8.78 10.26
C TRP A 4 -6.15 9.11 10.06
N ASN A 5 -7.05 8.13 10.22
CA ASN A 5 -8.49 8.36 10.08
C ASN A 5 -9.03 9.32 11.15
N LEU A 6 -8.65 9.14 12.41
CA LEU A 6 -9.10 10.02 13.50
C LEU A 6 -8.53 11.43 13.36
N GLN A 7 -7.26 11.57 12.98
CA GLN A 7 -6.63 12.86 12.69
C GLN A 7 -7.36 13.58 11.55
N THR A 8 -7.56 12.87 10.43
CA THR A 8 -8.29 13.42 9.27
C THR A 8 -9.71 13.83 9.65
N ALA A 9 -10.42 13.04 10.47
CA ALA A 9 -11.77 13.39 10.92
C ALA A 9 -11.78 14.70 11.73
N LEU A 10 -10.81 14.91 12.61
CA LEU A 10 -10.67 16.16 13.38
C LEU A 10 -10.33 17.34 12.47
N GLU A 11 -9.37 17.18 11.57
CA GLU A 11 -8.96 18.21 10.60
C GLU A 11 -10.11 18.64 9.68
N ILE A 12 -10.88 17.67 9.17
CA ILE A 12 -12.04 17.93 8.32
C ILE A 12 -13.16 18.60 9.11
N LEU A 13 -13.38 18.23 10.38
CA LEU A 13 -14.36 18.92 11.22
C LEU A 13 -13.96 20.38 11.47
N ASP A 14 -12.69 20.64 11.77
CA ASP A 14 -12.17 22.00 11.98
C ASP A 14 -12.27 22.82 10.69
N TRP A 15 -11.92 22.23 9.55
CA TRP A 15 -12.12 22.84 8.23
C TRP A 15 -13.60 23.17 7.96
N LEU A 16 -14.52 22.25 8.25
CA LEU A 16 -15.97 22.45 8.09
C LEU A 16 -16.50 23.57 8.98
N LYS A 17 -16.01 23.70 10.21
CA LYS A 17 -16.41 24.80 11.11
C LYS A 17 -16.08 26.18 10.54
N VAL A 18 -14.99 26.28 9.78
CA VAL A 18 -14.60 27.53 9.10
C VAL A 18 -15.37 27.72 7.79
N GLN A 19 -15.46 26.68 6.95
CA GLN A 19 -15.97 26.81 5.59
C GLN A 19 -17.50 26.66 5.46
N ALA A 20 -18.13 25.90 6.36
CA ALA A 20 -19.55 25.58 6.34
C ALA A 20 -20.12 25.38 7.76
N PRO A 21 -20.11 26.42 8.62
CA PRO A 21 -20.42 26.31 10.05
C PRO A 21 -21.81 25.72 10.35
N THR A 22 -22.82 26.06 9.56
CA THR A 22 -24.17 25.47 9.70
C THR A 22 -24.14 23.96 9.48
N ARG A 23 -23.44 23.50 8.44
CA ARG A 23 -23.32 22.07 8.14
C ARG A 23 -22.49 21.34 9.19
N ALA A 24 -21.44 21.98 9.71
CA ALA A 24 -20.65 21.46 10.82
C ALA A 24 -21.54 21.21 12.05
N ALA A 25 -22.32 22.22 12.48
CA ALA A 25 -23.22 22.09 13.63
C ALA A 25 -24.30 21.00 13.45
N GLU A 26 -24.88 20.90 12.24
CA GLU A 26 -25.80 19.80 11.90
C GLU A 26 -25.15 18.43 12.05
N LEU A 27 -23.93 18.25 11.51
CA LEU A 27 -23.21 16.99 11.58
C LEU A 27 -22.74 16.67 13.01
N GLU A 28 -22.30 17.67 13.77
CA GLU A 28 -21.95 17.50 15.18
C GLU A 28 -23.15 17.00 15.99
N GLY A 29 -24.34 17.56 15.75
CA GLY A 29 -25.58 17.09 16.38
C GLY A 29 -25.99 15.68 15.91
N ALA A 30 -26.00 15.44 14.59
CA ALA A 30 -26.46 14.17 14.02
C ALA A 30 -25.53 12.98 14.31
N LEU A 31 -24.23 13.23 14.45
CA LEU A 31 -23.21 12.22 14.72
C LEU A 31 -22.78 12.20 16.20
N ASP A 32 -23.42 13.01 17.06
CA ASP A 32 -23.13 13.10 18.50
C ASP A 32 -21.63 13.39 18.77
N LEU A 33 -21.07 14.36 18.04
CA LEU A 33 -19.66 14.78 18.15
C LEU A 33 -19.48 15.77 19.32
N THR A 34 -19.73 15.27 20.53
CA THR A 34 -19.56 16.07 21.75
C THR A 34 -18.10 16.44 21.99
N PRO A 35 -17.82 17.55 22.71
CA PRO A 35 -16.45 17.93 23.07
C PRO A 35 -15.67 16.82 23.79
N SER A 36 -16.33 16.06 24.68
CA SER A 36 -15.71 14.94 25.39
C SER A 36 -15.36 13.77 24.47
N ARG A 37 -16.19 13.47 23.46
CA ARG A 37 -15.89 12.44 22.46
C ARG A 37 -14.70 12.83 21.59
N LEU A 38 -14.66 14.08 21.13
CA LEU A 38 -13.54 14.58 20.34
C LEU A 38 -12.24 14.59 21.15
N GLU A 39 -12.31 14.93 22.44
CA GLU A 39 -11.15 14.86 23.32
C GLU A 39 -10.67 13.42 23.54
N HIS A 40 -11.60 12.48 23.69
CA HIS A 40 -11.24 11.07 23.75
C HIS A 40 -10.56 10.60 22.46
N TRP A 41 -10.99 11.05 21.28
CA TRP A 41 -10.30 10.73 20.02
C TRP A 41 -8.87 11.26 20.00
N ARG A 42 -8.62 12.47 20.52
CA ARG A 42 -7.27 13.02 20.67
C ARG A 42 -6.41 12.17 21.60
N ASP A 43 -6.98 11.73 22.73
CA ASP A 43 -6.28 10.82 23.66
C ASP A 43 -5.94 9.48 23.00
N VAL A 44 -6.87 8.90 22.22
CA VAL A 44 -6.62 7.67 21.44
C VAL A 44 -5.53 7.89 20.39
N ILE A 45 -5.57 9.00 19.64
CA ILE A 45 -4.52 9.35 18.67
C ILE A 45 -3.15 9.41 19.37
N ALA A 46 -3.08 10.07 20.52
CA ALA A 46 -1.83 10.28 21.25
C ALA A 46 -1.26 9.00 21.88
N ARG A 47 -2.08 7.97 22.11
CA ARG A 47 -1.70 6.74 22.83
C ARG A 47 -1.68 5.49 21.97
N MET A 48 -2.23 5.52 20.75
CA MET A 48 -2.24 4.38 19.86
C MET A 48 -0.80 4.00 19.48
N VAL A 49 -0.44 2.74 19.70
CA VAL A 49 0.90 2.24 19.40
C VAL A 49 1.01 1.95 17.90
N VAL A 50 2.01 2.56 17.27
CA VAL A 50 2.55 2.13 15.98
C VAL A 50 3.92 1.54 16.28
N PRO A 51 4.12 0.21 16.14
CA PRO A 51 5.32 -0.46 16.61
C PRO A 51 6.50 -0.16 15.68
N HIS A 52 7.15 0.98 15.89
CA HIS A 52 8.30 1.45 15.13
C HIS A 52 9.54 1.41 16.02
N ASP A 53 10.56 0.69 15.59
CA ASP A 53 11.85 0.66 16.26
C ASP A 53 12.75 1.78 15.70
N PRO A 54 13.07 2.82 16.50
CA PRO A 54 13.89 3.94 16.05
C PRO A 54 15.35 3.57 15.76
N GLU A 55 15.87 2.45 16.29
CA GLU A 55 17.25 2.04 16.03
C GLU A 55 17.39 1.36 14.66
N THR A 56 16.48 0.45 14.33
CA THR A 56 16.50 -0.25 13.05
C THR A 56 15.75 0.48 11.94
N GLY A 57 14.82 1.39 12.28
CA GLY A 57 13.88 2.03 11.36
C GLY A 57 12.79 1.08 10.85
N LEU A 58 12.61 -0.08 11.47
CA LEU A 58 11.61 -1.07 11.09
C LEU A 58 10.30 -0.83 11.82
N ILE A 59 9.20 -1.01 11.10
CA ILE A 59 7.86 -1.08 11.67
C ILE A 59 7.55 -2.56 11.85
N GLU A 60 7.32 -3.01 13.08
CA GLU A 60 6.87 -4.37 13.34
C GLU A 60 5.44 -4.56 12.79
N GLN A 61 5.15 -5.72 12.20
CA GLN A 61 3.83 -5.95 11.61
C GLN A 61 2.74 -6.03 12.70
N PHE A 62 3.07 -6.68 13.81
CA PHE A 62 2.28 -6.77 15.03
C PHE A 62 3.19 -7.15 16.19
N ASP A 63 2.74 -6.91 17.43
CA ASP A 63 3.49 -7.20 18.65
C ASP A 63 3.99 -8.66 18.68
N GLY A 64 5.31 -8.84 18.69
CA GLY A 64 5.96 -10.14 18.75
C GLY A 64 6.23 -10.81 17.39
N PHE A 65 5.93 -10.15 16.27
CA PHE A 65 6.25 -10.65 14.92
C PHE A 65 7.74 -10.98 14.78
N TRP A 66 8.64 -10.16 15.33
CA TRP A 66 10.08 -10.42 15.25
C TRP A 66 10.53 -11.66 16.03
N SER A 67 9.74 -12.09 17.02
CA SER A 67 10.01 -13.32 17.78
C SER A 67 9.59 -14.60 17.04
N LEU A 68 8.87 -14.47 15.93
CA LEU A 68 8.50 -15.62 15.08
C LEU A 68 9.71 -16.18 14.34
N LYS A 69 9.60 -17.43 13.90
CA LYS A 69 10.66 -18.10 13.14
C LYS A 69 10.88 -17.37 11.81
N SER A 70 12.11 -16.95 11.55
CA SER A 70 12.48 -16.46 10.22
C SER A 70 12.31 -17.59 9.21
N VAL A 71 11.85 -17.23 8.00
CA VAL A 71 11.76 -18.15 6.87
C VAL A 71 12.58 -17.60 5.71
N ASN A 72 13.08 -18.49 4.86
CA ASN A 72 13.51 -18.13 3.52
C ASN A 72 12.54 -18.76 2.51
N LEU A 73 11.80 -17.94 1.76
CA LEU A 73 10.82 -18.43 0.79
C LEU A 73 11.47 -19.35 -0.27
N ALA A 74 12.75 -19.13 -0.58
CA ALA A 74 13.49 -19.93 -1.55
C ALA A 74 13.66 -21.41 -1.13
N ASP A 75 13.61 -21.70 0.18
CA ASP A 75 13.76 -23.07 0.70
C ASP A 75 12.56 -23.97 0.36
N TYR A 76 11.45 -23.36 -0.07
CA TYR A 76 10.21 -24.05 -0.44
C TYR A 76 10.02 -24.17 -1.96
N GLU A 77 10.99 -23.72 -2.76
CA GLU A 77 10.90 -23.78 -4.21
C GLU A 77 11.53 -25.08 -4.77
N PRO A 78 10.95 -25.69 -5.82
CA PRO A 78 9.74 -25.25 -6.52
C PRO A 78 8.47 -25.68 -5.78
N ARG A 79 7.58 -24.73 -5.51
CA ARG A 79 6.21 -25.00 -5.04
C ARG A 79 5.19 -24.54 -6.06
N THR A 80 3.98 -25.08 -5.93
CA THR A 80 2.84 -24.72 -6.80
C THR A 80 1.67 -24.14 -6.02
N LYS A 81 1.84 -23.90 -4.72
CA LYS A 81 0.81 -23.41 -3.79
C LYS A 81 1.41 -22.43 -2.79
N SER A 82 0.55 -21.65 -2.15
CA SER A 82 0.97 -20.70 -1.11
C SER A 82 1.59 -21.41 0.08
N LEU A 83 2.49 -20.74 0.81
CA LEU A 83 3.04 -21.32 2.05
C LEU A 83 1.94 -21.58 3.09
N GLN A 84 0.92 -20.72 3.16
CA GLN A 84 -0.24 -20.95 4.01
C GLN A 84 -0.96 -22.26 3.66
N PHE A 85 -1.03 -22.62 2.38
CA PHE A 85 -1.60 -23.91 1.97
C PHE A 85 -0.71 -25.08 2.38
N LEU A 86 0.60 -24.96 2.20
CA LEU A 86 1.56 -26.04 2.45
C LEU A 86 1.76 -26.34 3.94
N LEU A 87 1.87 -25.29 4.75
CA LEU A 87 2.08 -25.39 6.21
C LEU A 87 0.76 -25.45 6.98
N GLY A 88 -0.32 -24.93 6.41
CA GLY A 88 -1.57 -24.70 7.14
C GLY A 88 -1.54 -23.40 7.95
N ILE A 89 -2.72 -22.93 8.37
CA ILE A 89 -2.90 -21.63 9.02
C ILE A 89 -2.16 -21.57 10.36
N GLU A 90 -2.32 -22.58 11.20
CA GLU A 90 -1.75 -22.61 12.55
C GLU A 90 -0.22 -22.61 12.52
N GLU A 91 0.39 -23.45 11.68
CA GLU A 91 1.85 -23.50 11.57
C GLU A 91 2.40 -22.20 10.99
N THR A 92 1.76 -21.63 9.96
CA THR A 92 2.22 -20.38 9.32
C THR A 92 2.28 -19.21 10.31
N GLN A 93 1.41 -19.17 11.33
CA GLN A 93 1.43 -18.14 12.38
C GLN A 93 2.71 -18.15 13.23
N GLY A 94 3.47 -19.26 13.23
CA GLY A 94 4.75 -19.37 13.91
C GLY A 94 5.94 -18.78 13.12
N TYR A 95 5.71 -18.29 11.89
CA TYR A 95 6.76 -17.81 11.00
C TYR A 95 6.56 -16.35 10.57
N GLN A 96 7.66 -15.71 10.20
CA GLN A 96 7.68 -14.39 9.56
C GLN A 96 7.28 -14.48 8.07
N ILE A 97 6.14 -15.09 7.76
CA ILE A 97 5.60 -15.22 6.40
C ILE A 97 4.42 -14.28 6.22
N LEU A 98 4.45 -13.47 5.17
CA LEU A 98 3.36 -12.61 4.78
C LEU A 98 2.66 -13.20 3.55
N LYS A 99 1.33 -13.32 3.60
CA LYS A 99 0.51 -13.65 2.42
C LYS A 99 0.53 -12.51 1.38
N GLN A 100 0.68 -11.27 1.84
CA GLN A 100 0.59 -10.05 1.04
C GLN A 100 1.23 -8.87 1.79
N PRO A 101 1.52 -7.75 1.10
CA PRO A 101 1.98 -6.52 1.74
C PRO A 101 1.07 -6.08 2.89
N ASP A 102 1.68 -5.85 4.06
CA ASP A 102 1.03 -5.34 5.26
C ASP A 102 1.68 -4.00 5.67
N VAL A 103 2.85 -4.03 6.31
CA VAL A 103 3.67 -2.83 6.55
C VAL A 103 3.97 -2.08 5.24
N LEU A 104 4.28 -2.81 4.17
CA LEU A 104 4.50 -2.20 2.84
C LEU A 104 3.22 -1.60 2.23
N MET A 105 2.03 -2.08 2.61
CA MET A 105 0.78 -1.44 2.22
C MET A 105 0.61 -0.11 2.97
N LEU A 106 0.90 -0.06 4.27
CA LEU A 106 0.90 1.18 5.05
C LEU A 106 1.82 2.22 4.42
N LEU A 107 3.05 1.82 4.09
CA LEU A 107 4.06 2.70 3.48
C LEU A 107 3.69 3.13 2.05
N TYR A 108 2.92 2.33 1.30
CA TYR A 108 2.41 2.73 0.00
C TYR A 108 1.27 3.77 0.12
N LEU A 109 0.34 3.57 1.05
CA LEU A 109 -0.83 4.44 1.22
C LEU A 109 -0.51 5.77 1.90
N LEU A 110 0.38 5.74 2.89
CA LEU A 110 0.77 6.89 3.71
C LEU A 110 2.23 7.27 3.48
N GLU A 111 2.73 7.12 2.25
CA GLU A 111 4.13 7.35 1.89
C GLU A 111 4.65 8.73 2.32
N SER A 112 3.81 9.77 2.31
CA SER A 112 4.18 11.13 2.72
C SER A 112 4.52 11.26 4.21
N GLU A 113 4.07 10.31 5.04
CA GLU A 113 4.28 10.32 6.49
C GLU A 113 5.62 9.67 6.89
N TYR A 114 6.35 9.12 5.92
CA TYR A 114 7.59 8.38 6.17
C TYR A 114 8.71 8.88 5.27
N ASP A 115 9.92 8.93 5.81
CA ASP A 115 11.10 9.22 5.02
C ASP A 115 11.48 8.03 4.11
N THR A 116 12.25 8.31 3.07
CA THR A 116 12.66 7.30 2.07
C THR A 116 13.52 6.19 2.67
N GLU A 117 14.31 6.48 3.72
CA GLU A 117 15.17 5.48 4.35
C GLU A 117 14.34 4.47 5.15
N THR A 118 13.34 4.94 5.91
CA THR A 118 12.37 4.08 6.60
C THR A 118 11.64 3.18 5.61
N ILE A 119 11.15 3.72 4.49
CA ILE A 119 10.49 2.92 3.46
C ILE A 119 11.43 1.86 2.90
N LYS A 120 12.67 2.23 2.59
CA LYS A 120 13.68 1.30 2.07
C LYS A 120 14.02 0.18 3.05
N ARG A 121 14.21 0.50 4.33
CA ARG A 121 14.51 -0.50 5.39
C ARG A 121 13.40 -1.53 5.52
N ASN A 122 12.15 -1.06 5.53
CA ASN A 122 10.99 -1.93 5.59
C ASN A 122 10.79 -2.71 4.28
N TRP A 123 11.10 -2.14 3.12
CA TRP A 123 11.11 -2.85 1.83
C TRP A 123 12.09 -4.03 1.85
N ASP A 124 13.34 -3.76 2.21
CA ASP A 124 14.39 -4.79 2.26
C ASP A 124 14.04 -5.89 3.28
N TYR A 125 13.33 -5.55 4.36
CA TYR A 125 12.90 -6.51 5.37
C TYR A 125 11.66 -7.34 4.96
N TYR A 126 10.61 -6.71 4.46
CA TYR A 126 9.31 -7.36 4.24
C TYR A 126 9.15 -7.98 2.84
N THR A 127 9.84 -7.48 1.81
CA THR A 127 9.73 -8.05 0.46
C THR A 127 10.16 -9.52 0.41
N PRO A 128 11.32 -9.94 0.96
CA PRO A 128 11.72 -11.35 0.97
C PRO A 128 10.81 -12.27 1.80
N ARG A 129 9.99 -11.69 2.68
CA ARG A 129 9.06 -12.41 3.58
C ARG A 129 7.65 -12.52 3.01
N THR A 130 7.36 -11.87 1.88
CA THR A 130 6.02 -11.82 1.28
C THR A 130 5.86 -12.83 0.13
N ASP A 131 4.92 -13.75 0.25
CA ASP A 131 4.57 -14.71 -0.82
C ASP A 131 3.82 -14.00 -1.96
N LEU A 132 4.57 -13.38 -2.87
CA LEU A 132 4.00 -12.68 -4.03
C LEU A 132 3.50 -13.65 -5.10
N THR A 133 4.11 -14.84 -5.22
CA THR A 133 3.81 -15.80 -6.28
C THR A 133 2.45 -16.45 -6.09
N TYR A 134 2.19 -17.00 -4.90
CA TYR A 134 1.00 -17.80 -4.63
C TYR A 134 0.18 -17.31 -3.45
N GLY A 135 0.63 -16.28 -2.72
CA GLY A 135 -0.15 -15.61 -1.67
C GLY A 135 -1.35 -14.85 -2.22
N SER A 136 -1.49 -13.57 -1.89
CA SER A 136 -2.58 -12.76 -2.45
C SER A 136 -2.23 -12.20 -3.82
N SER A 137 -3.16 -12.23 -4.76
CA SER A 137 -3.01 -11.62 -6.09
C SER A 137 -2.89 -10.09 -6.07
N LEU A 138 -3.24 -9.45 -4.96
CA LEU A 138 -3.09 -8.01 -4.74
C LEU A 138 -1.62 -7.58 -4.61
N GLY A 139 -0.80 -8.41 -3.95
CA GLY A 139 0.53 -8.01 -3.47
C GLY A 139 1.48 -7.50 -4.56
N PRO A 140 1.65 -8.24 -5.68
CA PRO A 140 2.58 -7.86 -6.74
C PRO A 140 2.32 -6.45 -7.32
N GLY A 141 1.06 -6.05 -7.53
CA GLY A 141 0.76 -4.72 -8.07
C GLY A 141 1.15 -3.58 -7.12
N ILE A 142 0.94 -3.77 -5.82
CA ILE A 142 1.31 -2.79 -4.79
C ILE A 142 2.82 -2.67 -4.65
N GLN A 143 3.53 -3.80 -4.60
CA GLN A 143 4.99 -3.78 -4.55
C GLN A 143 5.62 -3.28 -5.84
N ALA A 144 4.99 -3.49 -7.00
CA ALA A 144 5.43 -2.85 -8.25
C ALA A 144 5.37 -1.31 -8.15
N ALA A 145 4.26 -0.77 -7.65
CA ALA A 145 4.09 0.67 -7.46
C ALA A 145 5.12 1.24 -6.46
N LEU A 146 5.29 0.55 -5.33
CA LEU A 146 6.23 0.98 -4.28
C LEU A 146 7.70 0.89 -4.74
N ALA A 147 8.11 -0.21 -5.38
CA ALA A 147 9.45 -0.37 -5.94
C ALA A 147 9.79 0.73 -6.95
N ALA A 148 8.87 1.05 -7.86
CA ALA A 148 9.06 2.13 -8.83
C ALA A 148 9.29 3.46 -8.10
N ARG A 149 8.49 3.77 -7.08
CA ARG A 149 8.63 4.98 -6.25
C ARG A 149 9.91 5.03 -5.42
N GLN A 150 10.48 3.88 -5.06
CA GLN A 150 11.78 3.78 -4.38
C GLN A 150 12.97 3.80 -5.36
N GLY A 151 12.73 3.54 -6.64
CA GLY A 151 13.73 3.70 -7.71
C GLY A 151 14.27 2.37 -8.20
N ASP A 152 13.79 1.28 -7.63
CA ASP A 152 14.06 -0.08 -8.07
C ASP A 152 13.12 -0.43 -9.24
N VAL A 153 13.43 0.13 -10.40
CA VAL A 153 12.61 -0.03 -11.61
C VAL A 153 12.63 -1.47 -12.11
N GLU A 154 13.70 -2.22 -11.87
CA GLU A 154 13.81 -3.62 -12.26
C GLU A 154 12.88 -4.50 -11.43
N ALA A 155 12.93 -4.41 -10.09
CA ALA A 155 12.00 -5.13 -9.22
C ALA A 155 10.55 -4.73 -9.50
N ALA A 156 10.31 -3.42 -9.70
CA ALA A 156 9.00 -2.90 -10.05
C ALA A 156 8.44 -3.56 -11.32
N TYR A 157 9.25 -3.68 -12.37
CA TYR A 157 8.83 -4.30 -13.62
C TYR A 157 8.57 -5.79 -13.48
N GLY A 158 9.40 -6.50 -12.71
CA GLY A 158 9.18 -7.92 -12.38
C GLY A 158 7.82 -8.14 -11.70
N HIS A 159 7.53 -7.39 -10.65
CA HIS A 159 6.25 -7.48 -9.93
C HIS A 159 5.06 -7.03 -10.78
N PHE A 160 5.23 -5.99 -11.61
CA PHE A 160 4.20 -5.52 -12.54
C PHE A 160 3.81 -6.61 -13.54
N ILE A 161 4.79 -7.25 -14.19
CA ILE A 161 4.53 -8.31 -15.17
C ILE A 161 3.89 -9.53 -14.49
N HIS A 162 4.34 -9.89 -13.29
CA HIS A 162 3.71 -10.95 -12.52
C HIS A 162 2.24 -10.62 -12.21
N SER A 163 1.93 -9.39 -11.77
CA SER A 163 0.57 -8.93 -11.53
C SER A 163 -0.29 -8.95 -12.81
N ALA A 164 0.21 -8.36 -13.91
CA ALA A 164 -0.50 -8.25 -15.18
C ALA A 164 -0.81 -9.59 -15.85
N ARG A 165 -0.03 -10.63 -15.55
CA ARG A 165 -0.21 -11.98 -16.09
C ARG A 165 -1.11 -12.88 -15.24
N THR A 166 -1.53 -12.45 -14.05
CA THR A 166 -2.26 -13.28 -13.08
C THR A 166 -3.39 -14.07 -13.72
N ASP A 167 -4.37 -13.37 -14.33
CA ASP A 167 -5.51 -14.02 -14.98
C ASP A 167 -5.18 -14.55 -16.39
N LEU A 168 -4.34 -13.82 -17.15
CA LEU A 168 -4.01 -14.17 -18.54
C LEU A 168 -3.21 -15.47 -18.68
N GLN A 169 -2.44 -15.81 -17.66
CA GLN A 169 -1.62 -17.03 -17.61
C GLN A 169 -2.05 -18.01 -16.52
N ASP A 170 -3.18 -17.72 -15.85
CA ASP A 170 -3.69 -18.49 -14.72
C ASP A 170 -2.59 -18.85 -13.70
N VAL A 171 -1.78 -17.86 -13.33
CA VAL A 171 -0.56 -18.06 -12.50
C VAL A 171 -0.88 -18.74 -11.16
N ARG A 172 -2.12 -18.59 -10.68
CA ARG A 172 -2.62 -19.14 -9.40
C ARG A 172 -3.54 -20.35 -9.57
N GLY A 173 -3.89 -20.74 -10.79
CA GLY A 173 -4.73 -21.91 -11.08
C GLY A 173 -6.22 -21.74 -10.77
N ASN A 174 -6.69 -20.53 -10.47
CA ASN A 174 -8.04 -20.24 -10.01
C ASN A 174 -8.74 -19.14 -10.83
N SER A 175 -8.22 -18.76 -11.99
CA SER A 175 -8.83 -17.72 -12.84
C SER A 175 -10.21 -18.15 -13.39
N HIS A 176 -10.47 -19.46 -13.41
CA HIS A 176 -11.77 -20.02 -13.75
C HIS A 176 -12.87 -19.72 -12.70
N GLU A 177 -12.49 -19.34 -11.48
CA GLU A 177 -13.41 -18.94 -10.40
C GLU A 177 -13.86 -17.47 -10.55
N GLY A 178 -13.15 -16.68 -11.37
CA GLY A 178 -13.44 -15.28 -11.64
C GLY A 178 -12.19 -14.45 -11.84
N ILE A 179 -12.36 -13.24 -12.41
CA ILE A 179 -11.26 -12.29 -12.58
C ILE A 179 -10.78 -11.75 -11.24
N HIS A 180 -9.46 -11.62 -11.06
CA HIS A 180 -8.89 -10.97 -9.90
C HIS A 180 -9.03 -9.43 -10.01
N ALA A 181 -10.23 -8.90 -9.73
CA ALA A 181 -10.55 -7.48 -9.91
C ALA A 181 -9.61 -6.52 -9.17
N ALA A 182 -9.21 -6.87 -7.94
CA ALA A 182 -8.23 -6.09 -7.18
C ALA A 182 -6.85 -6.05 -7.86
N THR A 183 -6.46 -7.14 -8.52
CA THR A 183 -5.22 -7.23 -9.30
C THR A 183 -5.28 -6.34 -10.53
N ALA A 184 -6.40 -6.31 -11.27
CA ALA A 184 -6.58 -5.37 -12.38
C ALA A 184 -6.42 -3.90 -11.94
N GLY A 185 -6.99 -3.54 -10.78
CA GLY A 185 -6.78 -2.24 -10.15
C GLY A 185 -5.31 -2.00 -9.74
N GLY A 186 -4.64 -3.01 -9.20
CA GLY A 186 -3.22 -2.95 -8.83
C GLY A 186 -2.29 -2.75 -10.03
N VAL A 187 -2.57 -3.40 -11.16
CA VAL A 187 -1.84 -3.21 -12.43
C VAL A 187 -1.96 -1.75 -12.89
N TRP A 188 -3.16 -1.18 -12.86
CA TRP A 188 -3.37 0.23 -13.19
C TRP A 188 -2.60 1.16 -12.24
N GLN A 189 -2.66 0.90 -10.93
CA GLN A 189 -1.92 1.69 -9.93
C GLN A 189 -0.41 1.61 -10.12
N ALA A 190 0.15 0.44 -10.43
CA ALA A 190 1.58 0.28 -10.73
C ALA A 190 2.02 1.14 -11.93
N VAL A 191 1.18 1.23 -12.97
CA VAL A 191 1.47 2.08 -14.14
C VAL A 191 1.38 3.56 -13.81
N ILE A 192 0.29 4.00 -13.17
CA ILE A 192 0.01 5.43 -12.96
C ILE A 192 0.79 5.99 -11.78
N PHE A 193 0.68 5.35 -10.62
CA PHE A 193 1.27 5.82 -9.37
C PHE A 193 2.69 5.32 -9.14
N GLY A 194 3.06 4.19 -9.75
CA GLY A 194 4.43 3.67 -9.78
C GLY A 194 5.26 4.29 -10.89
N PHE A 195 5.23 3.70 -12.10
CA PHE A 195 6.07 4.11 -13.22
C PHE A 195 5.79 5.53 -13.73
N GLY A 196 4.53 5.97 -13.75
CA GLY A 196 4.17 7.36 -14.07
C GLY A 196 4.53 8.34 -12.96
N GLY A 197 4.76 7.84 -11.74
CA GLY A 197 5.12 8.64 -10.57
C GLY A 197 4.10 9.71 -10.23
N ILE A 198 2.81 9.47 -10.50
CA ILE A 198 1.76 10.46 -10.24
C ILE A 198 1.57 10.63 -8.74
N ARG A 199 1.56 11.89 -8.28
CA ARG A 199 1.24 12.29 -6.91
C ARG A 199 0.27 13.45 -6.89
N ILE A 200 -0.59 13.47 -5.89
CA ILE A 200 -1.42 14.63 -5.55
C ILE A 200 -0.66 15.40 -4.48
N THR A 201 -0.35 16.66 -4.74
CA THR A 201 0.39 17.57 -3.85
C THR A 201 -0.40 18.86 -3.66
N GLU A 202 0.05 19.75 -2.77
CA GLU A 202 -0.54 21.10 -2.64
C GLU A 202 -0.49 21.90 -3.94
N ALA A 203 0.52 21.66 -4.79
CA ALA A 203 0.64 22.27 -6.11
C ALA A 203 -0.26 21.60 -7.19
N GLY A 204 -1.03 20.57 -6.81
CA GLY A 204 -1.85 19.76 -7.70
C GLY A 204 -1.19 18.44 -8.10
N LEU A 205 -1.58 17.90 -9.25
CA LEU A 205 -1.01 16.67 -9.79
C LEU A 205 0.43 16.89 -10.29
N THR A 206 1.36 16.07 -9.80
CA THR A 206 2.75 16.03 -10.25
C THR A 206 3.09 14.65 -10.83
N ALA A 207 4.13 14.58 -11.66
CA ALA A 207 4.61 13.36 -12.28
C ALA A 207 6.14 13.26 -12.14
N THR A 208 6.63 12.14 -11.61
CA THR A 208 8.05 11.81 -11.54
C THR A 208 8.29 10.46 -12.21
N PRO A 209 8.30 10.39 -13.55
CA PRO A 209 8.31 9.13 -14.27
C PRO A 209 9.58 8.32 -14.02
N ARG A 210 9.41 7.01 -13.92
CA ARG A 210 10.48 6.01 -13.80
C ARG A 210 10.12 4.83 -14.69
N LEU A 211 10.28 5.02 -16.00
CA LEU A 211 9.84 4.05 -16.98
C LEU A 211 10.83 2.87 -17.07
N PRO A 212 10.35 1.61 -17.14
CA PRO A 212 11.21 0.45 -17.28
C PRO A 212 11.90 0.41 -18.64
N GLN A 213 13.00 -0.34 -18.72
CA GLN A 213 13.74 -0.50 -19.96
C GLN A 213 12.83 -0.99 -21.10
N GLY A 214 12.94 -0.34 -22.26
CA GLY A 214 12.13 -0.64 -23.44
C GLY A 214 10.84 0.16 -23.57
N TRP A 215 10.37 0.83 -22.50
CA TRP A 215 9.25 1.76 -22.61
C TRP A 215 9.73 3.09 -23.19
N THR A 216 9.30 3.41 -24.40
CA THR A 216 9.69 4.68 -25.06
C THR A 216 8.73 5.83 -24.75
N ARG A 217 7.52 5.53 -24.25
CA ARG A 217 6.48 6.51 -23.96
C ARG A 217 5.41 5.88 -23.06
N LEU A 218 4.92 6.64 -22.08
CA LEU A 218 3.72 6.32 -21.29
C LEU A 218 2.74 7.49 -21.41
N ARG A 219 1.59 7.26 -22.05
CA ARG A 219 0.55 8.28 -22.23
C ARG A 219 -0.76 7.83 -21.61
N PHE A 220 -1.37 8.70 -20.81
CA PHE A 220 -2.66 8.45 -20.18
C PHE A 220 -3.37 9.77 -19.85
N ARG A 221 -4.60 9.66 -19.34
CA ARG A 221 -5.42 10.79 -18.90
C ARG A 221 -6.00 10.49 -17.52
N LEU A 222 -5.97 11.48 -16.63
CA LEU A 222 -6.65 11.45 -15.33
C LEU A 222 -7.73 12.52 -15.28
N HIS A 223 -8.79 12.30 -14.50
CA HIS A 223 -9.74 13.34 -14.17
C HIS A 223 -9.40 13.92 -12.79
N TYR A 224 -9.12 15.21 -12.74
CA TYR A 224 -8.75 15.93 -11.53
C TYR A 224 -9.61 17.18 -11.39
N HIS A 225 -10.30 17.32 -10.26
CA HIS A 225 -11.32 18.35 -10.04
C HIS A 225 -12.33 18.49 -11.21
N GLY A 226 -12.81 17.34 -11.71
CA GLY A 226 -13.79 17.28 -12.81
C GLY A 226 -13.23 17.62 -14.20
N LYS A 227 -11.93 17.88 -14.34
CA LYS A 227 -11.29 18.22 -15.61
C LYS A 227 -10.33 17.12 -16.07
N PRO A 228 -10.28 16.80 -17.37
CA PRO A 228 -9.28 15.88 -17.90
C PRO A 228 -7.89 16.53 -17.87
N VAL A 229 -6.89 15.76 -17.44
CA VAL A 229 -5.47 16.11 -17.44
C VAL A 229 -4.72 15.03 -18.21
N ASP A 230 -4.10 15.41 -19.33
CA ASP A 230 -3.32 14.51 -20.17
C ASP A 230 -1.86 14.45 -19.72
N PHE A 231 -1.31 13.23 -19.62
CA PHE A 231 0.09 12.98 -19.34
C PHE A 231 0.73 12.30 -20.55
N ASP A 232 1.90 12.80 -20.96
CA ASP A 232 2.73 12.24 -22.03
C ASP A 232 4.18 12.14 -21.54
N LEU A 233 4.49 11.02 -20.89
CA LEU A 233 5.74 10.79 -20.19
C LEU A 233 6.72 10.02 -21.10
N ARG A 234 7.99 10.40 -21.04
CA ARG A 234 9.11 9.78 -21.76
C ARG A 234 10.27 9.56 -20.79
N PRO A 235 11.20 8.63 -21.07
CA PRO A 235 12.37 8.38 -20.22
C PRO A 235 13.23 9.63 -20.00
#